data_AF-A0A7W6HVG7-F1
#
_entry.id   AF-A0A7W6HVG7-F1
#
_cell.length_a   1.000
_cell.length_b   1.000
_cell.length_c   1.000
_cell.angle_alpha   90.00
_cell.angle_beta   90.00
_cell.angle_gamma   90.00
#
_symmetry.space_group_name_H-M   'P 1'
#
loop_
_entity.id
_entity.type
_entity.pdbx_description
1 polymer ?
#
loop_
_entity_poly.entity_id
_entity_poly.type
_entity_poly.pdbx_seq_one_letter_code
_entity_poly.pdbx_strand_id
1 'polypeptide(L)'
;MNGKQLKNSILQWAIQGKLVPQDPNDEPASVLLERIRAEKARLVKEKKIKKDKNESIIYRGDDNSYYEKFLATGEVKCIDEEIPFEIPKGWEWSKLSNVIELLSGQDFIPEKYNSSNQGIPYITGASNIVNGNLVINRWTETPTVIGKLGDLLIVCKGSGVGKMCICNVDKIHIARQIQIIRNFSNAISLSYVKSVVEANLQTIISNAQGVIPGISREHILNLLIPLPPTNEQYEIDKKLQEILPVIDRYAKSQETLDKLNVELLGNLKKSILQEAVQGRLVQQIAEEGTGEELLEQIKLEKQQLIKEGKLKKSTLTDSVIFRGDDNKYYEQVGKKCLDITEQIPFETPKNWVWTRLSHIANIYTGNSISETEKKSKFTDVIGRYYIGTKDVDFNNRIIYDNGIAIPKQYEPDFRLAPNNSILMCIEGGSAGRKIAILNQDVCFGNKLCCFSPFVGIGKYMYYYLQSPSFFELFNLNKTGIIGGVSIAKVKEILIPLPPIKEQQRIVAQIEKLFEQLR
;
A
#
# COMPACT_ATOMS: atom_id res chain seq x y z
N MET A 1 1.31 -1.93 20.84
CA MET A 1 1.06 -0.49 20.60
C MET A 1 1.96 -0.03 19.44
N ASN A 2 1.39 0.50 18.36
CA ASN A 2 2.18 1.01 17.22
C ASN A 2 2.70 2.44 17.50
N GLY A 3 3.63 2.93 16.67
CA GLY A 3 4.25 4.25 16.89
C GLY A 3 3.25 5.41 16.93
N LYS A 4 2.17 5.35 16.14
CA LYS A 4 1.10 6.37 16.16
C LYS A 4 0.34 6.38 17.49
N GLN A 5 0.00 5.20 18.03
CA GLN A 5 -0.66 5.07 19.33
C GLN A 5 0.24 5.54 20.47
N LEU A 6 1.54 5.20 20.41
CA LEU A 6 2.52 5.66 21.40
C LEU A 6 2.65 7.18 21.38
N LYS A 7 2.76 7.79 20.18
CA LYS A 7 2.79 9.25 20.03
C LYS A 7 1.59 9.93 20.69
N ASN A 8 0.38 9.45 20.38
CA ASN A 8 -0.84 10.00 20.97
C ASN A 8 -0.86 9.85 22.50
N SER A 9 -0.37 8.73 23.04
CA SER A 9 -0.30 8.50 24.49
C SER A 9 0.65 9.48 25.18
N ILE A 10 1.83 9.73 24.59
CA ILE A 10 2.79 10.71 25.10
C ILE A 10 2.22 12.13 25.07
N LEU A 11 1.54 12.51 23.98
CA LEU A 11 0.87 13.80 23.89
C LEU A 11 -0.27 13.94 24.92
N GLN A 12 -1.02 12.86 25.17
CA GLN A 12 -2.06 12.84 26.21
C GLN A 12 -1.47 12.98 27.62
N TRP A 13 -0.34 12.32 27.91
CA TRP A 13 0.36 12.52 29.18
C TRP A 13 0.91 13.94 29.34
N ALA A 14 1.37 14.57 28.25
CA ALA A 14 1.81 15.96 28.28
C ALA A 14 0.69 16.90 28.73
N ILE A 15 -0.50 16.78 28.14
CA ILE A 15 -1.62 17.68 28.45
C ILE A 15 -2.34 17.35 29.76
N GLN A 16 -2.05 16.19 30.36
CA GLN A 16 -2.55 15.79 31.68
C GLN A 16 -1.59 16.16 32.82
N GLY A 17 -0.45 16.80 32.51
CA GLY A 17 0.59 17.12 33.50
C GLY A 17 1.31 15.89 34.04
N LYS A 18 1.36 14.80 33.27
CA LYS A 18 2.02 13.53 33.68
C LYS A 18 3.40 13.35 33.07
N LEU A 19 3.80 14.23 32.15
CA LEU A 19 5.05 14.08 31.40
C LEU A 19 6.27 14.65 32.14
N VAL A 20 6.08 15.68 32.95
CA VAL A 20 7.13 16.34 33.75
C VAL A 20 6.65 16.55 35.19
N PRO A 21 7.56 16.66 36.17
CA PRO A 21 7.19 17.00 37.55
C PRO A 21 6.65 18.43 37.67
N GLN A 22 5.69 18.65 38.57
CA GLN A 22 5.17 19.98 38.91
C GLN A 22 6.08 20.70 39.92
N ASP A 23 6.33 22.00 39.72
CA ASP A 23 6.98 22.87 40.72
C ASP A 23 5.93 23.68 41.49
N PRO A 24 5.77 23.50 42.82
CA PRO A 24 4.81 24.27 43.61
C PRO A 24 5.15 25.76 43.73
N ASN A 25 6.36 26.18 43.37
CA ASN A 25 6.79 27.58 43.39
C ASN A 25 6.51 28.32 42.08
N ASP A 26 6.08 27.61 41.04
CA ASP A 26 5.71 28.23 39.78
C ASP A 26 4.49 29.15 39.95
N GLU A 27 4.49 30.25 39.20
CA GLU A 27 3.34 31.12 39.12
C GLU A 27 2.14 30.36 38.52
N PRO A 28 0.99 30.28 39.21
CA PRO A 28 -0.13 29.50 38.74
C PRO A 28 -0.72 30.06 37.44
N ALA A 29 -1.27 29.18 36.61
CA ALA A 29 -1.84 29.53 35.32
C ALA A 29 -2.99 30.56 35.41
N SER A 30 -3.65 30.67 36.56
CA SER A 30 -4.68 31.69 36.82
C SER A 30 -4.13 33.11 36.68
N VAL A 31 -2.93 33.39 37.21
CA VAL A 31 -2.26 34.69 37.11
C VAL A 31 -1.84 34.97 35.66
N LEU A 32 -1.37 33.94 34.93
CA LEU A 32 -1.08 34.03 33.51
C LEU A 32 -2.33 34.41 32.69
N LEU A 33 -3.47 33.75 32.95
CA LEU A 33 -4.73 34.05 32.28
C LEU A 33 -5.24 35.47 32.56
N GLU A 34 -5.02 36.00 33.77
CA GLU A 34 -5.34 37.39 34.10
C GLU A 34 -4.50 38.39 33.27
N ARG A 35 -3.20 38.15 33.14
CA ARG A 35 -2.32 38.97 32.30
C ARG A 35 -2.74 38.93 30.83
N ILE A 36 -3.11 37.76 30.33
CA ILE A 36 -3.59 37.59 28.95
C ILE A 36 -4.90 38.36 28.74
N ARG A 37 -5.83 38.31 29.69
CA ARG A 37 -7.07 39.09 29.64
C ARG A 37 -6.79 40.60 29.59
N ALA A 38 -5.87 41.09 30.41
CA ALA A 38 -5.47 42.50 30.39
C ALA A 38 -4.84 42.90 29.05
N GLU A 39 -3.97 42.07 28.50
CA GLU A 39 -3.33 42.31 27.19
C GLU A 39 -4.36 42.27 26.04
N LYS A 40 -5.27 41.30 26.04
CA LYS A 40 -6.36 41.21 25.06
C LYS A 40 -7.25 42.46 25.12
N ALA A 41 -7.61 42.93 26.32
CA ALA A 41 -8.36 44.17 26.50
C ALA A 41 -7.61 45.40 25.94
N ARG A 42 -6.28 45.47 26.14
CA ARG A 42 -5.43 46.50 25.55
C ARG A 42 -5.44 46.45 24.02
N LEU A 43 -5.25 45.27 23.42
CA LEU A 43 -5.27 45.08 21.97
C LEU A 43 -6.63 45.42 21.33
N VAL A 44 -7.73 45.12 22.02
CA VAL A 44 -9.09 45.53 21.59
C VAL A 44 -9.23 47.05 21.62
N LYS A 45 -8.76 47.71 22.70
CA LYS A 45 -8.78 49.17 22.83
C LYS A 45 -7.94 49.86 21.74
N GLU A 46 -6.81 49.26 21.38
CA GLU A 46 -5.93 49.68 20.28
C GLU A 46 -6.48 49.33 18.88
N LYS A 47 -7.64 48.66 18.78
CA LYS A 47 -8.26 48.18 17.54
C LYS A 47 -7.38 47.23 16.71
N LYS A 48 -6.39 46.60 17.35
CA LYS A 48 -5.53 45.58 16.71
C LYS A 48 -6.25 44.25 16.53
N ILE A 49 -7.17 43.95 17.44
CA ILE A 49 -8.03 42.76 17.37
C ILE A 49 -9.50 43.16 17.59
N LYS A 50 -10.42 42.32 17.10
CA LYS A 50 -11.86 42.51 17.35
C LYS A 50 -12.22 42.10 18.76
N LYS A 51 -13.20 42.80 19.36
CA LYS A 51 -13.79 42.39 20.64
C LYS A 51 -14.49 41.03 20.47
N ASP A 52 -14.13 40.09 21.34
CA ASP A 52 -14.81 38.81 21.45
C ASP A 52 -16.15 39.00 22.16
N LYS A 53 -17.23 38.48 21.58
CA LYS A 53 -18.59 38.60 22.14
C LYS A 53 -18.90 37.46 23.11
N ASN A 54 -18.16 36.36 23.03
CA ASN A 54 -18.38 35.14 23.79
C ASN A 54 -17.25 34.88 24.79
N GLU A 55 -16.56 35.94 25.20
CA GLU A 55 -15.46 35.83 26.16
C GLU A 55 -15.97 35.29 27.50
N SER A 56 -15.24 34.31 28.03
CA SER A 56 -15.63 33.58 29.24
C SER A 56 -14.43 33.25 30.11
N ILE A 57 -14.71 32.93 31.38
CA ILE A 57 -13.71 32.44 32.34
C ILE A 57 -14.17 31.06 32.82
N ILE A 58 -13.25 30.10 32.79
CA ILE A 58 -13.44 28.80 33.43
C ILE A 58 -12.78 28.84 34.80
N TYR A 59 -13.45 28.31 35.81
CA TYR A 59 -12.94 28.23 37.17
C TYR A 59 -13.54 27.04 37.91
N ARG A 60 -12.91 26.61 38.99
CA ARG A 60 -13.40 25.56 39.89
C ARG A 60 -14.12 26.18 41.08
N GLY A 61 -15.35 25.75 41.35
CA GLY A 61 -16.16 26.19 42.48
C GLY A 61 -15.76 25.53 43.81
N ASP A 62 -16.36 26.01 44.92
CA ASP A 62 -16.14 25.45 46.26
C ASP A 62 -16.67 24.01 46.40
N ASP A 63 -17.57 23.59 45.51
CA ASP A 63 -18.11 22.23 45.40
C ASP A 63 -17.24 21.31 44.53
N ASN A 64 -16.07 21.78 44.08
CA ASN A 64 -15.13 21.12 43.18
C ASN A 64 -15.61 20.90 41.74
N SER A 65 -16.77 21.45 41.35
CA SER A 65 -17.26 21.45 39.96
C SER A 65 -16.64 22.57 39.13
N TYR A 66 -16.55 22.37 37.81
CA TYR A 66 -16.05 23.34 36.85
C TYR A 66 -17.19 24.17 36.27
N TYR A 67 -16.99 25.49 36.23
CA TYR A 67 -17.95 26.45 35.72
C TYR A 67 -17.35 27.34 34.65
N GLU A 68 -18.11 27.63 33.61
CA GLU A 68 -17.83 28.67 32.61
C GLU A 68 -18.72 29.88 32.87
N LYS A 69 -18.11 31.05 33.09
CA LYS A 69 -18.80 32.33 33.24
C LYS A 69 -18.60 33.21 32.02
N PHE A 70 -19.67 33.56 31.32
CA PHE A 70 -19.64 34.48 30.19
C PHE A 70 -19.56 35.93 30.69
N LEU A 71 -18.55 36.67 30.25
CA LEU A 71 -18.29 38.03 30.75
C LEU A 71 -19.31 39.05 30.28
N ALA A 72 -19.88 38.84 29.09
CA ALA A 72 -20.83 39.78 28.50
C ALA A 72 -22.22 39.70 29.16
N THR A 73 -22.69 38.50 29.49
CA THR A 73 -24.04 38.25 30.03
C THR A 73 -24.04 38.00 31.53
N GLY A 74 -22.89 37.62 32.11
CA GLY A 74 -22.79 37.17 33.49
C GLY A 74 -23.31 35.73 33.71
N GLU A 75 -23.79 35.07 32.67
CA GLU A 75 -24.29 33.70 32.72
C GLU A 75 -23.19 32.74 33.19
N VAL A 76 -23.54 31.82 34.09
CA VAL A 76 -22.66 30.78 34.62
C VAL A 76 -23.23 29.42 34.27
N LYS A 77 -22.42 28.58 33.62
CA LYS A 77 -22.78 27.24 33.18
C LYS A 77 -21.85 26.23 33.85
N CYS A 78 -22.39 25.16 34.44
CA CYS A 78 -21.59 24.01 34.85
C CYS A 78 -21.12 23.25 33.60
N ILE A 79 -19.82 22.91 33.54
CA ILE A 79 -19.19 22.28 32.37
C ILE A 79 -18.49 20.96 32.73
N ASP A 80 -18.80 20.34 33.87
CA ASP A 80 -18.17 19.08 34.30
C ASP A 80 -18.24 17.98 33.22
N GLU A 81 -19.35 17.89 32.49
CA GLU A 81 -19.51 16.93 31.39
C GLU A 81 -18.61 17.22 30.17
N GLU A 82 -18.11 18.45 30.04
CA GLU A 82 -17.19 18.87 28.98
C GLU A 82 -15.72 18.69 29.37
N ILE A 83 -15.41 18.57 30.68
CA ILE A 83 -14.04 18.43 31.19
C ILE A 83 -13.53 17.01 30.94
N PRO A 84 -12.49 16.81 30.09
CA PRO A 84 -12.08 15.47 29.70
C PRO A 84 -11.34 14.71 30.81
N PHE A 85 -10.66 15.42 31.71
CA PHE A 85 -9.85 14.85 32.79
C PHE A 85 -9.52 15.91 33.85
N GLU A 86 -9.12 15.44 35.03
CA GLU A 86 -8.57 16.29 36.09
C GLU A 86 -7.16 16.79 35.74
N ILE A 87 -6.88 18.04 36.10
CA ILE A 87 -5.60 18.72 35.88
C ILE A 87 -4.83 18.91 37.20
N PRO A 88 -3.50 19.02 37.17
CA PRO A 88 -2.70 19.28 38.36
C PRO A 88 -3.04 20.59 39.06
N LYS A 89 -2.67 20.70 40.34
CA LYS A 89 -2.77 21.97 41.08
C LYS A 89 -1.87 23.02 40.42
N GLY A 90 -2.41 24.22 40.23
CA GLY A 90 -1.72 25.33 39.58
C GLY A 90 -1.97 25.44 38.07
N TRP A 91 -2.59 24.42 37.47
CA TRP A 91 -3.10 24.48 36.10
C TRP A 91 -4.51 25.05 36.08
N GLU A 92 -4.92 25.59 34.94
CA GLU A 92 -6.27 26.09 34.71
C GLU A 92 -6.82 25.59 33.38
N TRP A 93 -8.12 25.29 33.34
CA TRP A 93 -8.81 25.12 32.06
C TRP A 93 -9.11 26.49 31.44
N SER A 94 -8.97 26.60 30.12
CA SER A 94 -9.41 27.76 29.36
C SER A 94 -9.92 27.34 27.99
N LYS A 95 -10.80 28.14 27.37
CA LYS A 95 -11.01 28.06 25.93
C LYS A 95 -9.80 28.61 25.19
N LEU A 96 -9.45 27.98 24.08
CA LEU A 96 -8.30 28.41 23.28
C LEU A 96 -8.48 29.86 22.77
N SER A 97 -9.72 30.28 22.45
CA SER A 97 -10.07 31.66 22.08
C SER A 97 -9.66 32.73 23.09
N ASN A 98 -9.50 32.37 24.37
CA ASN A 98 -9.07 33.31 25.40
C ASN A 98 -7.57 33.60 25.36
N VAL A 99 -6.77 32.71 24.78
CA VAL A 99 -5.30 32.78 24.81
C VAL A 99 -4.66 33.01 23.44
N ILE A 100 -5.41 32.82 22.35
CA ILE A 100 -4.94 33.06 20.97
C ILE A 100 -5.86 33.95 20.14
N GLU A 101 -5.24 34.63 19.17
CA GLU A 101 -5.88 35.15 17.97
C GLU A 101 -5.81 34.10 16.85
N LEU A 102 -6.94 33.85 16.20
CA LEU A 102 -7.00 32.98 15.02
C LEU A 102 -7.20 33.82 13.75
N LEU A 103 -6.28 33.74 12.79
CA LEU A 103 -6.36 34.42 11.49
C LEU A 103 -6.67 33.41 10.39
N SER A 104 -7.69 33.69 9.58
CA SER A 104 -8.06 32.85 8.44
C SER A 104 -7.35 33.33 7.17
N GLY A 105 -6.76 32.41 6.42
CA GLY A 105 -6.12 32.74 5.15
C GLY A 105 -7.10 33.08 4.02
N GLN A 106 -6.56 33.59 2.92
CA GLN A 106 -7.30 34.03 1.75
C GLN A 106 -6.61 33.52 0.48
N ASP A 107 -7.37 32.94 -0.44
CA ASP A 107 -6.81 32.51 -1.72
C ASP A 107 -6.55 33.72 -2.63
N PHE A 108 -5.45 33.64 -3.37
CA PHE A 108 -5.15 34.53 -4.48
C PHE A 108 -5.36 33.88 -5.85
N ILE A 109 -5.81 34.71 -6.80
CA ILE A 109 -5.83 34.41 -8.23
C ILE A 109 -4.40 34.37 -8.78
N PRO A 110 -4.13 33.65 -9.88
CA PRO A 110 -2.80 33.47 -10.45
C PRO A 110 -2.01 34.76 -10.68
N GLU A 111 -2.67 35.86 -11.02
CA GLU A 111 -2.04 37.15 -11.33
C GLU A 111 -1.47 37.85 -10.08
N LYS A 112 -1.86 37.40 -8.87
CA LYS A 112 -1.42 37.99 -7.59
C LYS A 112 -0.27 37.23 -6.93
N TYR A 113 0.23 36.17 -7.55
CA TYR A 113 1.39 35.43 -7.06
C TYR A 113 2.33 34.99 -8.18
N ASN A 114 3.60 34.77 -7.83
CA ASN A 114 4.65 34.34 -8.75
C ASN A 114 5.44 33.17 -8.18
N SER A 115 6.33 32.60 -8.99
CA SER A 115 7.28 31.55 -8.60
C SER A 115 8.73 32.04 -8.66
N SER A 116 8.94 33.35 -8.73
CA SER A 116 10.24 34.00 -8.99
C SER A 116 10.93 34.51 -7.72
N ASN A 117 10.49 34.05 -6.54
CA ASN A 117 11.00 34.49 -5.23
C ASN A 117 10.86 36.01 -4.98
N GLN A 118 9.85 36.65 -5.59
CA GLN A 118 9.59 38.09 -5.45
C GLN A 118 8.41 38.34 -4.51
N GLY A 119 8.65 39.04 -3.41
CA GLY A 119 7.64 39.40 -2.41
C GLY A 119 7.61 38.46 -1.20
N ILE A 120 6.46 38.38 -0.54
CA ILE A 120 6.24 37.57 0.67
C ILE A 120 5.83 36.14 0.27
N PRO A 121 6.43 35.09 0.88
CA PRO A 121 6.05 33.70 0.67
C PRO A 121 4.54 33.45 0.81
N TYR A 122 3.96 32.75 -0.17
CA TYR A 122 2.55 32.39 -0.20
C TYR A 122 2.36 30.89 0.05
N ILE A 123 1.84 30.54 1.23
CA ILE A 123 1.64 29.17 1.69
C ILE A 123 0.21 28.74 1.35
N THR A 124 0.08 27.73 0.49
CA THR A 124 -1.19 27.41 -0.19
C THR A 124 -1.94 26.21 0.39
N GLY A 125 -1.26 25.35 1.14
CA GLY A 125 -1.91 24.21 1.78
C GLY A 125 -0.91 23.21 2.36
N ALA A 126 -1.39 21.99 2.56
CA ALA A 126 -0.65 20.89 3.18
C ALA A 126 0.66 20.50 2.47
N SER A 127 0.80 20.77 1.17
CA SER A 127 2.03 20.49 0.40
C SER A 127 3.18 21.41 0.78
N ASN A 128 2.89 22.58 1.35
CA ASN A 128 3.90 23.52 1.83
C ASN A 128 4.41 23.17 3.24
N ILE A 129 3.90 22.12 3.89
CA ILE A 129 4.36 21.68 5.21
C ILE A 129 4.95 20.27 5.09
N VAL A 130 6.28 20.18 5.22
CA VAL A 130 7.04 18.93 5.10
C VAL A 130 7.93 18.77 6.31
N ASN A 131 7.79 17.66 7.03
CA ASN A 131 8.57 17.35 8.24
C ASN A 131 8.59 18.51 9.26
N GLY A 132 7.45 19.19 9.43
CA GLY A 132 7.31 20.32 10.37
C GLY A 132 7.92 21.64 9.89
N ASN A 133 8.45 21.71 8.66
CA ASN A 133 9.03 22.92 8.08
C ASN A 133 8.22 23.43 6.89
N LEU A 134 8.29 24.74 6.64
CA LEU A 134 7.68 25.37 5.48
C LEU A 134 8.54 25.16 4.23
N VAL A 135 7.91 24.64 3.17
CA VAL A 135 8.45 24.59 1.81
C VAL A 135 7.78 25.68 1.00
N ILE A 136 8.57 26.67 0.58
CA ILE A 136 8.08 27.83 -0.16
C ILE A 136 8.32 27.59 -1.65
N ASN A 137 7.27 27.79 -2.45
CA ASN A 137 7.33 27.69 -3.90
C ASN A 137 6.49 28.77 -4.62
N ARG A 138 5.90 29.70 -3.87
CA ARG A 138 5.08 30.81 -4.38
C ARG A 138 5.30 32.04 -3.52
N TRP A 139 5.16 33.22 -4.13
CA TRP A 139 5.31 34.52 -3.47
C TRP A 139 4.28 35.52 -3.97
N THR A 140 4.00 36.54 -3.17
CA THR A 140 3.10 37.63 -3.52
C THR A 140 3.67 38.97 -3.06
N GLU A 141 3.53 39.99 -3.90
CA GLU A 141 3.89 41.37 -3.53
C GLU A 141 2.75 42.12 -2.83
N THR A 142 1.54 41.54 -2.81
CA THR A 142 0.32 42.19 -2.28
C THR A 142 -0.39 41.35 -1.21
N PRO A 143 0.31 40.90 -0.15
CA PRO A 143 -0.27 40.03 0.86
C PRO A 143 -1.36 40.72 1.69
N THR A 144 -2.44 39.99 2.01
CA THR A 144 -3.58 40.52 2.80
C THR A 144 -3.65 39.97 4.22
N VAL A 145 -3.23 38.72 4.41
CA VAL A 145 -3.15 38.05 5.72
C VAL A 145 -1.69 37.75 6.01
N ILE A 146 -1.14 38.31 7.09
CA ILE A 146 0.29 38.20 7.42
C ILE A 146 0.50 37.28 8.63
N GLY A 147 1.11 36.13 8.36
CA GLY A 147 1.78 35.31 9.36
C GLY A 147 3.20 35.79 9.60
N LYS A 148 3.73 35.51 10.78
CA LYS A 148 5.05 35.95 11.24
C LYS A 148 5.86 34.77 11.78
N LEU A 149 7.17 34.96 11.95
CA LEU A 149 8.04 34.02 12.65
C LEU A 149 7.44 33.66 14.02
N GLY A 150 7.38 32.36 14.32
CA GLY A 150 6.85 31.82 15.57
C GLY A 150 5.36 31.51 15.57
N ASP A 151 4.57 32.04 14.63
CA ASP A 151 3.14 31.71 14.52
C ASP A 151 2.93 30.20 14.30
N LEU A 152 1.90 29.62 14.92
CA LEU A 152 1.51 28.24 14.65
C LEU A 152 0.56 28.20 13.45
N LEU A 153 0.89 27.42 12.44
CA LEU A 153 0.06 27.21 11.25
C LEU A 153 -0.67 25.87 11.36
N ILE A 154 -1.94 25.86 10.97
CA ILE A 154 -2.75 24.63 10.89
C ILE A 154 -3.50 24.58 9.56
N VAL A 155 -3.46 23.42 8.90
CA VAL A 155 -4.26 23.13 7.72
C VAL A 155 -5.66 22.70 8.15
N CYS A 156 -6.67 23.46 7.74
CA CYS A 156 -8.05 23.25 8.15
C CYS A 156 -8.93 22.61 7.07
N LYS A 157 -8.47 22.52 5.82
CA LYS A 157 -9.22 21.94 4.68
C LYS A 157 -8.30 21.16 3.74
N GLY A 158 -8.83 20.14 3.07
CA GLY A 158 -8.11 19.35 2.06
C GLY A 158 -7.48 18.05 2.58
N SER A 159 -6.63 17.41 1.77
CA SER A 159 -6.06 16.07 2.06
C SER A 159 -5.03 16.05 3.21
N GLY A 160 -4.65 17.20 3.76
CA GLY A 160 -3.73 17.32 4.89
C GLY A 160 -4.30 18.07 6.09
N VAL A 161 -5.62 18.02 6.29
CA VAL A 161 -6.28 18.57 7.49
C VAL A 161 -5.57 18.12 8.76
N GLY A 162 -5.31 19.06 9.66
CA GLY A 162 -4.61 18.83 10.93
C GLY A 162 -3.09 18.89 10.85
N LYS A 163 -2.49 18.98 9.66
CA LYS A 163 -1.05 19.26 9.56
C LYS A 163 -0.73 20.61 10.16
N MET A 164 0.33 20.65 10.96
CA MET A 164 0.76 21.86 11.68
C MET A 164 2.26 22.07 11.58
N CYS A 165 2.68 23.33 11.62
CA CYS A 165 4.09 23.72 11.80
C CYS A 165 4.20 25.07 12.51
N ILE A 166 5.29 25.26 13.24
CA ILE A 166 5.69 26.58 13.71
C ILE A 166 6.33 27.31 12.53
N CYS A 167 5.86 28.51 12.23
CA CYS A 167 6.36 29.33 11.16
C CYS A 167 7.84 29.68 11.44
N ASN A 168 8.73 29.22 10.57
CA ASN A 168 10.18 29.45 10.64
C ASN A 168 10.65 30.54 9.66
N VAL A 169 9.73 31.38 9.20
CA VAL A 169 9.95 32.42 8.19
C VAL A 169 9.44 33.76 8.73
N ASP A 170 10.17 34.85 8.48
CA ASP A 170 9.85 36.18 9.03
C ASP A 170 8.41 36.63 8.74
N LYS A 171 7.98 36.54 7.48
CA LYS A 171 6.62 36.88 7.05
C LYS A 171 6.12 35.91 6.00
N ILE A 172 4.84 35.58 6.08
CA ILE A 172 4.15 34.75 5.09
C ILE A 172 2.75 35.28 4.83
N HIS A 173 2.22 34.94 3.66
CA HIS A 173 0.81 34.99 3.33
C HIS A 173 0.24 33.56 3.30
N ILE A 174 -0.99 33.36 3.76
CA ILE A 174 -1.62 32.04 3.83
C ILE A 174 -2.93 31.99 3.04
N ALA A 175 -3.14 30.88 2.32
CA ALA A 175 -4.35 30.57 1.57
C ALA A 175 -5.51 30.15 2.48
N ARG A 176 -6.73 30.06 1.93
CA ARG A 176 -7.97 29.72 2.69
C ARG A 176 -7.90 28.37 3.41
N GLN A 177 -7.04 27.46 2.96
CA GLN A 177 -6.89 26.14 3.56
C GLN A 177 -6.12 26.15 4.88
N ILE A 178 -5.46 27.27 5.21
CA ILE A 178 -4.58 27.41 6.38
C ILE A 178 -5.14 28.48 7.31
N GLN A 179 -4.92 28.29 8.60
CA GLN A 179 -5.13 29.31 9.63
C GLN A 179 -3.86 29.51 10.44
N ILE A 180 -3.68 30.74 10.93
CA ILE A 180 -2.62 31.10 11.89
C ILE A 180 -3.24 31.14 13.28
N ILE A 181 -2.64 30.40 14.21
CA ILE A 181 -2.84 30.49 15.65
C ILE A 181 -1.71 31.37 16.20
N ARG A 182 -2.05 32.53 16.73
CA ARG A 182 -1.11 33.48 17.32
C ARG A 182 -1.45 33.70 18.79
N ASN A 183 -0.49 33.55 19.67
CA ASN A 183 -0.65 33.82 21.09
C ASN A 183 -0.81 35.31 21.38
N PHE A 184 -1.67 35.68 22.34
CA PHE A 184 -1.76 37.06 22.84
C PHE A 184 -0.56 37.45 23.72
N SER A 185 0.12 36.46 24.32
CA SER A 185 1.27 36.65 25.21
C SER A 185 2.34 35.60 24.95
N ASN A 186 3.61 35.99 24.95
CA ASN A 186 4.76 35.09 24.78
C ASN A 186 4.91 34.06 25.91
N ALA A 187 4.19 34.24 27.02
CA ALA A 187 4.08 33.26 28.09
C ALA A 187 3.19 32.05 27.73
N ILE A 188 2.48 32.10 26.59
CA ILE A 188 1.82 30.93 25.99
C ILE A 188 2.75 30.34 24.94
N SER A 189 3.23 29.12 25.18
CA SER A 189 4.01 28.40 24.20
C SER A 189 3.11 27.87 23.07
N LEU A 190 3.36 28.32 21.84
CA LEU A 190 2.68 27.79 20.67
C LEU A 190 3.08 26.34 20.33
N SER A 191 4.22 25.86 20.84
CA SER A 191 4.60 24.44 20.74
C SER A 191 3.75 23.58 21.68
N TYR A 192 3.45 24.08 22.88
CA TYR A 192 2.52 23.43 23.80
C TYR A 192 1.10 23.42 23.22
N VAL A 193 0.62 24.57 22.70
CA VAL A 193 -0.68 24.66 22.01
C VAL A 193 -0.76 23.66 20.85
N LYS A 194 0.29 23.57 20.03
CA LYS A 194 0.38 22.57 18.96
C LYS A 194 0.22 21.16 19.51
N SER A 195 0.89 20.82 20.61
CA SER A 195 0.81 19.51 21.25
C SER A 195 -0.61 19.19 21.75
N VAL A 196 -1.30 20.17 22.34
CA VAL A 196 -2.71 20.05 22.77
C VAL A 196 -3.64 19.80 21.59
N VAL A 197 -3.50 20.59 20.51
CA VAL A 197 -4.31 20.42 19.30
C VAL A 197 -4.03 19.05 18.67
N GLU A 198 -2.77 18.61 18.64
CA GLU A 198 -2.38 17.32 18.08
C GLU A 198 -2.93 16.14 18.90
N ALA A 199 -2.90 16.26 20.24
CA ALA A 199 -3.45 15.26 21.15
C ALA A 199 -4.97 15.05 20.97
N ASN A 200 -5.69 16.12 20.60
CA ASN A 200 -7.15 16.13 20.44
C ASN A 200 -7.60 16.09 18.97
N LEU A 201 -6.67 15.98 18.02
CA LEU A 201 -6.95 16.17 16.60
C LEU A 201 -7.99 15.18 16.06
N GLN A 202 -7.96 13.92 16.51
CA GLN A 202 -8.94 12.92 16.07
C GLN A 202 -10.35 13.28 16.51
N THR A 203 -10.53 13.72 17.76
CA THR A 203 -11.81 14.17 18.31
C THR A 203 -12.31 15.43 17.59
N ILE A 204 -11.40 16.38 17.32
CA ILE A 204 -11.71 17.61 16.57
C ILE A 204 -12.21 17.27 15.15
N ILE A 205 -11.58 16.30 14.49
CA ILE A 205 -11.97 15.87 13.14
C ILE A 205 -13.26 15.05 13.15
N SER A 206 -13.45 14.14 14.13
CA SER A 206 -14.68 13.32 14.21
C SER A 206 -15.93 14.15 14.49
N ASN A 207 -15.79 15.24 15.25
CA ASN A 207 -16.90 16.13 15.57
C ASN A 207 -17.23 17.10 14.42
N ALA A 208 -16.41 17.17 13.38
CA ALA A 208 -16.70 17.95 12.19
C ALA A 208 -17.71 17.23 11.29
N GLN A 209 -19.00 17.54 11.45
CA GLN A 209 -20.05 17.01 10.58
C GLN A 209 -19.90 17.54 9.14
N GLY A 210 -19.58 16.64 8.20
CA GLY A 210 -19.54 16.94 6.77
C GLY A 210 -18.92 15.83 5.90
N VAL A 211 -19.34 15.73 4.63
CA VAL A 211 -18.80 14.77 3.63
C VAL A 211 -17.34 15.06 3.27
N ILE A 212 -16.85 16.28 3.55
CA ILE A 212 -15.47 16.72 3.34
C ILE A 212 -14.82 16.97 4.71
N PRO A 213 -13.74 16.24 5.07
CA PRO A 213 -13.02 16.47 6.32
C PRO A 213 -12.52 17.92 6.41
N GLY A 214 -12.77 18.59 7.53
CA GLY A 214 -12.28 19.95 7.75
C GLY A 214 -12.42 20.40 9.20
N ILE A 215 -11.48 21.21 9.65
CA ILE A 215 -11.51 21.82 10.99
C ILE A 215 -12.17 23.19 10.84
N SER A 216 -13.31 23.40 11.51
CA SER A 216 -13.97 24.70 11.52
C SER A 216 -13.21 25.67 12.42
N ARG A 217 -13.40 26.98 12.21
CA ARG A 217 -12.86 28.01 13.11
C ARG A 217 -13.36 27.81 14.54
N GLU A 218 -14.62 27.47 14.71
CA GLU A 218 -15.24 27.26 16.02
C GLU A 218 -14.67 26.06 16.75
N HIS A 219 -14.27 24.99 16.05
CA HIS A 219 -13.61 23.85 16.72
C HIS A 219 -12.27 24.24 17.34
N ILE A 220 -11.50 25.13 16.70
CA ILE A 220 -10.23 25.61 17.26
C ILE A 220 -10.51 26.59 18.40
N LEU A 221 -11.38 27.58 18.19
CA LEU A 221 -11.65 28.61 19.19
C LEU A 221 -12.25 28.06 20.48
N ASN A 222 -13.16 27.08 20.39
CA ASN A 222 -13.85 26.50 21.54
C ASN A 222 -13.11 25.30 22.15
N LEU A 223 -11.94 24.92 21.63
CA LEU A 223 -11.15 23.84 22.20
C LEU A 223 -10.79 24.18 23.66
N LEU A 224 -11.14 23.29 24.59
CA LEU A 224 -10.66 23.35 25.96
C LEU A 224 -9.17 22.99 26.00
N ILE A 225 -8.36 23.91 26.51
CA ILE A 225 -6.92 23.73 26.71
C ILE A 225 -6.63 23.70 28.20
N PRO A 226 -5.93 22.65 28.69
CA PRO A 226 -5.39 22.65 30.05
C PRO A 226 -4.11 23.47 30.03
N LEU A 227 -4.08 24.58 30.75
CA LEU A 227 -2.98 25.52 30.73
C LEU A 227 -2.08 25.33 31.97
N PRO A 228 -0.82 24.91 31.81
CA PRO A 228 0.17 24.90 32.89
C PRO A 228 0.72 26.29 33.18
N PRO A 229 1.42 26.47 34.32
CA PRO A 229 2.40 27.53 34.49
C PRO A 229 3.36 27.68 33.29
N THR A 230 3.85 28.89 33.08
CA THR A 230 4.70 29.23 31.92
C THR A 230 5.96 28.34 31.84
N ASN A 231 6.62 28.09 32.97
CA ASN A 231 7.83 27.27 33.02
C ASN A 231 7.52 25.81 32.70
N GLU A 232 6.44 25.26 33.26
CA GLU A 232 6.02 23.88 32.99
C GLU A 232 5.65 23.67 31.50
N GLN A 233 5.06 24.65 30.81
CA GLN A 233 4.87 24.58 29.35
C GLN A 233 6.21 24.35 28.61
N TYR A 234 7.26 25.08 28.98
CA TYR A 234 8.58 24.94 28.36
C TYR A 234 9.25 23.60 28.68
N GLU A 235 9.13 23.10 29.92
CA GLU A 235 9.67 21.79 30.29
C GLU A 235 8.92 20.65 29.58
N ILE A 236 7.60 20.74 29.42
CA ILE A 236 6.81 19.81 28.60
C ILE A 236 7.32 19.81 27.16
N ASP A 237 7.46 21.00 26.56
CA ASP A 237 7.92 21.13 25.17
C ASP A 237 9.32 20.53 24.97
N LYS A 238 10.25 20.84 25.87
CA LYS A 238 11.60 20.28 25.87
C LYS A 238 11.55 18.76 25.95
N LYS A 239 10.70 18.21 26.82
CA LYS A 239 10.58 16.74 26.97
C LYS A 239 9.99 16.08 25.74
N LEU A 240 9.01 16.72 25.09
CA LEU A 240 8.44 16.25 23.83
C LEU A 240 9.45 16.30 22.68
N GLN A 241 10.30 17.34 22.61
CA GLN A 241 11.36 17.45 21.61
C GLN A 241 12.39 16.32 21.72
N GLU A 242 12.65 15.81 22.93
CA GLU A 242 13.51 14.63 23.15
C GLU A 242 12.84 13.32 22.70
N ILE A 243 11.56 13.13 23.04
CA ILE A 243 10.89 11.82 22.92
C ILE A 243 10.29 11.60 21.52
N LEU A 244 9.64 12.60 20.93
CA LEU A 244 8.90 12.45 19.67
C LEU A 244 9.76 11.94 18.50
N PRO A 245 11.02 12.41 18.30
CA PRO A 245 11.87 11.89 17.23
C PRO A 245 12.20 10.40 17.36
N VAL A 246 12.31 9.89 18.59
CA VAL A 246 12.53 8.46 18.85
C VAL A 246 11.29 7.65 18.48
N ILE A 247 10.11 8.15 18.81
CA ILE A 247 8.83 7.52 18.44
C ILE A 247 8.63 7.51 16.93
N ASP A 248 8.96 8.60 16.23
CA ASP A 248 8.88 8.67 14.77
C ASP A 248 9.84 7.67 14.11
N ARG A 249 11.03 7.45 14.68
CA ARG A 249 11.96 6.41 14.21
C ARG A 249 11.37 5.01 14.42
N TYR A 250 10.83 4.73 15.60
CA TYR A 250 10.15 3.47 15.90
C TYR A 250 8.98 3.20 14.94
N ALA A 251 8.15 4.21 14.68
CA ALA A 251 7.02 4.12 13.75
C ALA A 251 7.48 3.71 12.34
N LYS A 252 8.54 4.33 11.82
CA LYS A 252 9.13 3.99 10.51
C LYS A 252 9.69 2.57 10.49
N SER A 253 10.44 2.17 11.52
CA SER A 253 10.98 0.81 11.63
C SER A 253 9.88 -0.25 11.66
N GLN A 254 8.78 0.00 12.37
CA GLN A 254 7.63 -0.89 12.40
C GLN A 254 6.98 -1.01 11.02
N GLU A 255 6.76 0.10 10.31
CA GLU A 255 6.19 0.08 8.95
C GLU A 255 7.07 -0.72 7.97
N THR A 256 8.40 -0.58 8.07
CA THR A 256 9.34 -1.37 7.28
C THR A 256 9.25 -2.86 7.62
N LEU A 257 9.19 -3.21 8.90
CA LEU A 257 9.04 -4.60 9.35
C LEU A 257 7.74 -5.22 8.85
N ASP A 258 6.63 -4.49 8.94
CA ASP A 258 5.31 -4.95 8.49
C ASP A 258 5.31 -5.23 6.98
N LYS A 259 5.89 -4.32 6.18
CA LYS A 259 6.07 -4.53 4.73
C LYS A 259 6.91 -5.75 4.43
N LEU A 260 8.04 -5.90 5.13
CA LEU A 260 8.91 -7.05 4.96
C LEU A 260 8.17 -8.36 5.28
N ASN A 261 7.43 -8.42 6.39
CA ASN A 261 6.68 -9.61 6.78
C ASN A 261 5.61 -10.01 5.76
N VAL A 262 4.97 -9.04 5.09
CA VAL A 262 3.99 -9.30 4.03
C VAL A 262 4.67 -9.82 2.75
N GLU A 263 5.82 -9.26 2.37
CA GLU A 263 6.46 -9.57 1.08
C GLU A 263 7.42 -10.77 1.14
N LEU A 264 8.02 -11.04 2.31
CA LEU A 264 9.11 -12.00 2.48
C LEU A 264 8.75 -13.40 1.99
N LEU A 265 7.59 -13.93 2.40
CA LEU A 265 7.16 -15.28 2.01
C LEU A 265 6.97 -15.40 0.50
N GLY A 266 6.39 -14.38 -0.14
CA GLY A 266 6.22 -14.34 -1.60
C GLY A 266 7.57 -14.30 -2.33
N ASN A 267 8.52 -13.53 -1.82
CA ASN A 267 9.85 -13.40 -2.40
C ASN A 267 10.69 -14.68 -2.21
N LEU A 268 10.60 -15.33 -1.05
CA LEU A 268 11.25 -16.62 -0.81
C LEU A 268 10.71 -17.70 -1.76
N LYS A 269 9.38 -17.79 -1.95
CA LYS A 269 8.79 -18.72 -2.92
C LYS A 269 9.33 -18.49 -4.33
N LYS A 270 9.38 -17.23 -4.78
CA LYS A 270 9.95 -16.86 -6.09
C LYS A 270 11.43 -17.27 -6.20
N SER A 271 12.22 -17.03 -5.16
CA SER A 271 13.64 -17.40 -5.13
C SER A 271 13.82 -18.93 -5.19
N ILE A 272 13.06 -19.70 -4.41
CA ILE A 272 13.08 -21.17 -4.45
C ILE A 272 12.77 -21.68 -5.85
N LEU A 273 11.72 -21.16 -6.49
CA LEU A 273 11.36 -21.54 -7.86
C LEU A 273 12.45 -21.16 -8.87
N GLN A 274 13.11 -20.02 -8.68
CA GLN A 274 14.20 -19.60 -9.56
C GLN A 274 15.43 -20.51 -9.43
N GLU A 275 15.85 -20.81 -8.21
CA GLU A 275 16.96 -21.74 -7.95
C GLU A 275 16.64 -23.16 -8.45
N ALA A 276 15.37 -23.56 -8.38
CA ALA A 276 14.90 -24.84 -8.93
C ALA A 276 15.09 -24.95 -10.43
N VAL A 277 14.64 -23.94 -11.19
CA VAL A 277 14.70 -23.96 -12.66
C VAL A 277 16.10 -23.66 -13.21
N GLN A 278 17.02 -23.21 -12.36
CA GLN A 278 18.45 -23.04 -12.68
C GLN A 278 19.30 -24.27 -12.32
N GLY A 279 18.69 -25.33 -11.77
CA GLY A 279 19.40 -26.54 -11.36
C GLY A 279 20.30 -26.35 -10.13
N ARG A 280 20.00 -25.35 -9.31
CA ARG A 280 20.76 -24.99 -8.09
C ARG A 280 20.08 -25.42 -6.80
N LEU A 281 18.81 -25.85 -6.87
CA LEU A 281 18.04 -26.28 -5.70
C LEU A 281 18.45 -27.66 -5.16
N VAL A 282 18.92 -28.54 -6.04
CA VAL A 282 19.34 -29.92 -5.69
C VAL A 282 20.70 -30.23 -6.31
N GLN A 283 21.40 -31.20 -5.75
CA GLN A 283 22.68 -31.66 -6.30
C GLN A 283 22.48 -32.32 -7.68
N GLN A 284 23.41 -32.06 -8.60
CA GLN A 284 23.51 -32.71 -9.91
C GLN A 284 24.05 -34.14 -9.77
N ILE A 285 23.37 -35.13 -10.35
CA ILE A 285 23.74 -36.56 -10.27
C ILE A 285 23.87 -37.10 -11.70
N ALA A 286 25.07 -37.51 -12.10
CA ALA A 286 25.37 -37.89 -13.48
C ALA A 286 24.64 -39.19 -13.90
N GLU A 287 24.40 -40.09 -12.95
CA GLU A 287 23.74 -41.39 -13.15
C GLU A 287 22.22 -41.27 -13.37
N GLU A 288 21.65 -40.07 -13.27
CA GLU A 288 20.23 -39.80 -13.51
C GLU A 288 19.88 -39.57 -14.98
N GLY A 289 20.88 -39.57 -15.87
CA GLY A 289 20.72 -39.37 -17.31
C GLY A 289 20.85 -37.91 -17.74
N THR A 290 20.37 -37.58 -18.94
CA THR A 290 20.41 -36.21 -19.48
C THR A 290 19.04 -35.70 -19.94
N GLY A 291 18.92 -34.37 -20.08
CA GLY A 291 17.77 -33.72 -20.67
C GLY A 291 17.57 -34.08 -22.15
N GLU A 292 18.66 -34.33 -22.89
CA GLU A 292 18.63 -34.82 -24.27
C GLU A 292 17.91 -36.17 -24.36
N GLU A 293 18.29 -37.13 -23.51
CA GLU A 293 17.68 -38.46 -23.46
C GLU A 293 16.17 -38.36 -23.18
N LEU A 294 15.78 -37.49 -22.25
CA LEU A 294 14.36 -37.25 -21.96
C LEU A 294 13.64 -36.60 -23.14
N LEU A 295 14.27 -35.65 -23.82
CA LEU A 295 13.68 -35.00 -24.99
C LEU A 295 13.47 -35.99 -26.14
N GLU A 296 14.38 -36.95 -26.33
CA GLU A 296 14.22 -38.04 -27.29
C GLU A 296 13.06 -38.97 -26.92
N GLN A 297 12.91 -39.34 -25.64
CA GLN A 297 11.76 -40.11 -25.16
C GLN A 297 10.43 -39.38 -25.44
N ILE A 298 10.39 -38.07 -25.20
CA ILE A 298 9.22 -37.24 -25.50
C ILE A 298 8.90 -37.24 -27.01
N LYS A 299 9.92 -37.17 -27.88
CA LYS A 299 9.73 -37.25 -29.34
C LYS A 299 9.15 -38.61 -29.77
N LEU A 300 9.62 -39.71 -29.18
CA LEU A 300 9.09 -41.04 -29.45
C LEU A 300 7.62 -41.16 -29.01
N GLU A 301 7.29 -40.66 -27.82
CA GLU A 301 5.92 -40.64 -27.31
C GLU A 301 4.99 -39.81 -28.21
N LYS A 302 5.44 -38.63 -28.66
CA LYS A 302 4.69 -37.81 -29.62
C LYS A 302 4.40 -38.57 -30.93
N GLN A 303 5.39 -39.29 -31.46
CA GLN A 303 5.19 -40.10 -32.67
C GLN A 303 4.16 -41.22 -32.45
N GLN A 304 4.19 -41.85 -31.28
CA GLN A 304 3.23 -42.88 -30.91
C GLN A 304 1.80 -42.33 -30.81
N LEU A 305 1.61 -41.21 -30.11
CA LEU A 305 0.32 -40.53 -29.99
C LEU A 305 -0.25 -40.07 -31.35
N ILE A 306 0.60 -39.75 -32.32
CA ILE A 306 0.17 -39.45 -33.69
C ILE A 306 -0.28 -40.71 -34.43
N LYS A 307 0.44 -41.83 -34.27
CA LYS A 307 0.02 -43.13 -34.85
C LYS A 307 -1.33 -43.57 -34.30
N GLU A 308 -1.60 -43.28 -33.03
CA GLU A 308 -2.88 -43.55 -32.37
C GLU A 308 -4.00 -42.54 -32.72
N GLY A 309 -3.71 -41.51 -33.51
CA GLY A 309 -4.68 -40.49 -33.90
C GLY A 309 -5.05 -39.49 -32.79
N LYS A 310 -4.36 -39.52 -31.63
CA LYS A 310 -4.57 -38.60 -30.50
C LYS A 310 -3.95 -37.23 -30.73
N LEU A 311 -2.96 -37.13 -31.62
CA LEU A 311 -2.30 -35.89 -32.02
C LEU A 311 -2.31 -35.70 -33.54
N LYS A 312 -2.30 -34.44 -33.99
CA LYS A 312 -2.22 -34.10 -35.42
C LYS A 312 -0.76 -34.23 -35.91
N LYS A 313 -0.58 -34.65 -37.16
CA LYS A 313 0.75 -34.71 -37.80
C LYS A 313 1.49 -33.37 -37.82
N SER A 314 0.77 -32.25 -37.86
CA SER A 314 1.36 -30.90 -37.80
C SER A 314 2.04 -30.56 -36.46
N THR A 315 1.92 -31.41 -35.43
CA THR A 315 2.54 -31.24 -34.12
C THR A 315 3.99 -31.77 -34.05
N LEU A 316 4.50 -32.36 -35.14
CA LEU A 316 5.89 -32.84 -35.30
C LEU A 316 6.89 -31.75 -35.73
N THR A 317 6.53 -30.48 -35.67
CA THR A 317 7.52 -29.41 -35.78
C THR A 317 8.43 -29.49 -34.56
N ASP A 318 9.55 -30.18 -34.72
CA ASP A 318 10.59 -30.28 -33.71
C ASP A 318 11.78 -29.42 -34.16
N SER A 319 12.32 -28.66 -33.22
CA SER A 319 13.65 -28.08 -33.32
C SER A 319 14.56 -28.73 -32.28
N VAL A 320 15.86 -28.55 -32.47
CA VAL A 320 16.86 -28.92 -31.47
C VAL A 320 17.59 -27.66 -31.06
N ILE A 321 17.61 -27.39 -29.76
CA ILE A 321 18.39 -26.30 -29.19
C ILE A 321 19.67 -26.90 -28.61
N PHE A 322 20.82 -26.33 -28.96
CA PHE A 322 22.13 -26.78 -28.51
C PHE A 322 23.06 -25.60 -28.28
N ARG A 323 24.11 -25.82 -27.48
CA ARG A 323 25.19 -24.85 -27.24
C ARG A 323 26.35 -25.15 -28.19
N GLY A 324 26.80 -24.15 -28.95
CA GLY A 324 27.95 -24.25 -29.84
C GLY A 324 29.29 -24.13 -29.11
N ASP A 325 30.38 -24.44 -29.82
CA ASP A 325 31.76 -24.32 -29.31
C ASP A 325 32.16 -22.87 -28.97
N ASP A 326 31.44 -21.89 -29.54
CA ASP A 326 31.59 -20.46 -29.27
C ASP A 326 30.79 -19.99 -28.04
N ASN A 327 30.24 -20.93 -27.26
CA ASN A 327 29.39 -20.72 -26.09
C ASN A 327 28.04 -20.05 -26.37
N LYS A 328 27.62 -19.92 -27.63
CA LYS A 328 26.29 -19.41 -28.00
C LYS A 328 25.25 -20.51 -28.09
N TYR A 329 23.97 -20.12 -28.04
CA TYR A 329 22.85 -21.04 -28.18
C TYR A 329 22.22 -20.93 -29.56
N TYR A 330 22.00 -22.09 -30.17
CA TYR A 330 21.45 -22.21 -31.51
C TYR A 330 20.22 -23.10 -31.51
N GLU A 331 19.24 -22.76 -32.35
CA GLU A 331 18.06 -23.57 -32.61
C GLU A 331 18.06 -24.05 -34.07
N GLN A 332 18.15 -25.37 -34.25
CA GLN A 332 18.07 -26.01 -35.56
C GLN A 332 16.61 -26.31 -35.92
N VAL A 333 16.07 -25.62 -36.92
CA VAL A 333 14.72 -25.82 -37.47
C VAL A 333 14.83 -26.30 -38.91
N GLY A 334 14.72 -27.61 -39.12
CA GLY A 334 14.94 -28.22 -40.43
C GLY A 334 16.37 -27.96 -40.92
N LYS A 335 16.52 -27.17 -41.99
CA LYS A 335 17.84 -26.77 -42.54
C LYS A 335 18.36 -25.43 -42.01
N LYS A 336 17.56 -24.68 -41.25
CA LYS A 336 17.93 -23.36 -40.73
C LYS A 336 18.51 -23.50 -39.33
N CYS A 337 19.67 -22.89 -39.10
CA CYS A 337 20.28 -22.73 -37.77
C CYS A 337 20.13 -21.26 -37.36
N LEU A 338 19.47 -21.00 -36.23
CA LEU A 338 19.16 -19.67 -35.74
C LEU A 338 19.91 -19.42 -34.43
N ASP A 339 20.62 -18.30 -34.32
CA ASP A 339 21.19 -17.83 -33.04
C ASP A 339 20.05 -17.35 -32.13
N ILE A 340 19.91 -17.99 -30.97
CA ILE A 340 18.88 -17.68 -29.98
C ILE A 340 19.50 -17.30 -28.62
N THR A 341 20.79 -16.96 -28.59
CA THR A 341 21.54 -16.67 -27.35
C THR A 341 20.83 -15.62 -26.49
N GLU A 342 20.35 -14.54 -27.11
CA GLU A 342 19.62 -13.45 -26.44
C GLU A 342 18.24 -13.86 -25.89
N GLN A 343 17.73 -15.05 -26.25
CA GLN A 343 16.47 -15.58 -25.72
C GLN A 343 16.68 -16.44 -24.47
N ILE A 344 17.91 -16.89 -24.20
CA ILE A 344 18.22 -17.78 -23.10
C ILE A 344 18.29 -16.97 -21.80
N PRO A 345 17.40 -17.21 -20.83
CA PRO A 345 17.28 -16.34 -19.66
C PRO A 345 18.42 -16.56 -18.63
N PHE A 346 19.05 -17.73 -18.64
CA PHE A 346 20.12 -18.10 -17.71
C PHE A 346 20.85 -19.36 -18.17
N GLU A 347 22.03 -19.61 -17.58
CA GLU A 347 22.77 -20.87 -17.77
C GLU A 347 22.17 -22.02 -16.95
N THR A 348 22.17 -23.22 -17.55
CA THR A 348 21.71 -24.47 -16.92
C THR A 348 22.88 -25.43 -16.69
N PRO A 349 22.71 -26.44 -15.82
CA PRO A 349 23.66 -27.56 -15.72
C PRO A 349 23.92 -28.24 -17.07
N LYS A 350 25.10 -28.86 -17.22
CA LYS A 350 25.54 -29.45 -18.49
C LYS A 350 24.67 -30.61 -18.99
N ASN A 351 24.01 -31.31 -18.07
CA ASN A 351 23.11 -32.44 -18.34
C ASN A 351 21.67 -32.00 -18.62
N TRP A 352 21.39 -30.69 -18.71
CA TRP A 352 20.09 -30.13 -19.03
C TRP A 352 20.08 -29.57 -20.45
N VAL A 353 18.91 -29.59 -21.09
CA VAL A 353 18.71 -28.93 -22.39
C VAL A 353 17.66 -27.84 -22.31
N TRP A 354 17.80 -26.82 -23.15
CA TRP A 354 16.69 -25.93 -23.45
C TRP A 354 15.77 -26.56 -24.50
N THR A 355 14.47 -26.36 -24.37
CA THR A 355 13.49 -26.71 -25.40
C THR A 355 12.31 -25.73 -25.37
N ARG A 356 11.40 -25.82 -26.34
CA ARG A 356 10.18 -25.01 -26.39
C ARG A 356 9.05 -25.74 -25.66
N LEU A 357 8.17 -25.02 -24.97
CA LEU A 357 7.02 -25.62 -24.26
C LEU A 357 6.17 -26.52 -25.18
N SER A 358 6.01 -26.15 -26.44
CA SER A 358 5.28 -26.92 -27.45
C SER A 358 5.90 -28.29 -27.80
N HIS A 359 7.19 -28.50 -27.53
CA HIS A 359 7.85 -29.79 -27.77
C HIS A 359 7.55 -30.80 -26.66
N ILE A 360 7.22 -30.33 -25.45
CA ILE A 360 7.08 -31.19 -24.26
C ILE A 360 5.63 -31.27 -23.72
N ALA A 361 4.73 -30.42 -24.22
CA ALA A 361 3.31 -30.48 -23.91
C ALA A 361 2.44 -30.15 -25.12
N ASN A 362 1.24 -30.75 -25.16
CA ASN A 362 0.16 -30.29 -26.01
C ASN A 362 -0.49 -29.06 -25.38
N ILE A 363 -0.42 -27.92 -26.10
CA ILE A 363 -0.85 -26.61 -25.58
C ILE A 363 -2.00 -26.07 -26.41
N TYR A 364 -3.14 -25.81 -25.76
CA TYR A 364 -4.37 -25.36 -26.41
C TYR A 364 -5.28 -24.56 -25.47
N THR A 365 -6.13 -23.71 -26.04
CA THR A 365 -7.17 -22.96 -25.30
C THR A 365 -8.51 -23.66 -25.36
N GLY A 366 -9.38 -23.34 -24.41
CA GLY A 366 -10.74 -23.88 -24.33
C GLY A 366 -11.74 -23.15 -25.24
N ASN A 367 -13.02 -23.37 -24.97
CA ASN A 367 -14.14 -22.81 -25.74
C ASN A 367 -14.82 -21.71 -24.93
N SER A 368 -15.36 -20.67 -25.58
CA SER A 368 -16.23 -19.69 -24.91
C SER A 368 -17.67 -20.20 -24.91
N ILE A 369 -18.40 -19.92 -23.82
CA ILE A 369 -19.84 -20.16 -23.73
C ILE A 369 -20.52 -18.80 -23.58
N SER A 370 -21.58 -18.56 -24.38
CA SER A 370 -22.39 -17.36 -24.25
C SER A 370 -23.20 -17.39 -22.95
N GLU A 371 -23.50 -16.22 -22.37
CA GLU A 371 -24.25 -16.16 -21.10
C GLU A 371 -25.63 -16.83 -21.21
N THR A 372 -26.29 -16.70 -22.36
CA THR A 372 -27.59 -17.32 -22.66
C THR A 372 -27.51 -18.84 -22.69
N GLU A 373 -26.50 -19.41 -23.36
CA GLU A 373 -26.31 -20.87 -23.40
C GLU A 373 -25.90 -21.42 -22.04
N LYS A 374 -25.06 -20.68 -21.33
CA LYS A 374 -24.60 -21.05 -19.99
C LYS A 374 -25.79 -21.27 -19.06
N LYS A 375 -26.73 -20.32 -19.04
CA LYS A 375 -27.97 -20.41 -18.22
C LYS A 375 -28.93 -21.47 -18.70
N SER A 376 -29.14 -21.60 -20.02
CA SER A 376 -30.19 -22.47 -20.55
C SER A 376 -29.79 -23.95 -20.67
N LYS A 377 -28.50 -24.26 -20.88
CA LYS A 377 -28.04 -25.61 -21.22
C LYS A 377 -27.05 -26.23 -20.21
N PHE A 378 -26.32 -25.41 -19.46
CA PHE A 378 -25.10 -25.83 -18.76
C PHE A 378 -25.06 -25.51 -17.27
N THR A 379 -26.09 -24.87 -16.73
CA THR A 379 -26.17 -24.50 -15.30
C THR A 379 -26.92 -25.58 -14.52
N ASP A 380 -26.33 -26.02 -13.40
CA ASP A 380 -26.89 -27.02 -12.47
C ASP A 380 -27.31 -28.34 -13.13
N VAL A 381 -26.60 -28.73 -14.19
CA VAL A 381 -26.79 -29.98 -14.93
C VAL A 381 -25.72 -31.01 -14.59
N ILE A 382 -26.03 -32.29 -14.83
CA ILE A 382 -25.05 -33.37 -14.72
C ILE A 382 -24.21 -33.42 -16.00
N GLY A 383 -22.89 -33.37 -15.85
CA GLY A 383 -21.96 -33.44 -16.96
C GLY A 383 -20.52 -33.25 -16.50
N ARG A 384 -19.60 -33.08 -17.46
CA ARG A 384 -18.21 -32.76 -17.16
C ARG A 384 -18.07 -31.29 -16.73
N TYR A 385 -17.35 -31.02 -15.64
CA TYR A 385 -17.15 -29.65 -15.16
C TYR A 385 -16.58 -28.72 -16.23
N TYR A 386 -17.07 -27.48 -16.26
CA TYR A 386 -16.53 -26.41 -17.09
C TYR A 386 -15.81 -25.37 -16.24
N ILE A 387 -14.50 -25.26 -16.42
CA ILE A 387 -13.64 -24.36 -15.63
C ILE A 387 -13.41 -23.04 -16.36
N GLY A 388 -13.83 -21.94 -15.75
CA GLY A 388 -13.55 -20.58 -16.19
C GLY A 388 -12.41 -19.92 -15.41
N THR A 389 -11.96 -18.75 -15.85
CA THR A 389 -10.90 -17.97 -15.17
C THR A 389 -11.24 -17.61 -13.72
N LYS A 390 -12.54 -17.51 -13.37
CA LYS A 390 -12.97 -17.24 -11.98
C LYS A 390 -12.74 -18.44 -11.06
N ASP A 391 -12.74 -19.64 -11.63
CA ASP A 391 -12.70 -20.91 -10.90
C ASP A 391 -11.25 -21.40 -10.64
N VAL A 392 -10.26 -20.75 -11.27
CA VAL A 392 -8.85 -20.87 -10.89
C VAL A 392 -8.53 -19.74 -9.93
N ASP A 393 -8.18 -20.03 -8.68
CA ASP A 393 -7.88 -19.00 -7.67
C ASP A 393 -6.39 -18.60 -7.65
N PHE A 394 -6.03 -17.64 -6.80
CA PHE A 394 -4.64 -17.20 -6.61
C PHE A 394 -3.83 -18.08 -5.64
N ASN A 395 -4.46 -19.10 -5.05
CA ASN A 395 -3.83 -20.09 -4.19
C ASN A 395 -3.58 -21.41 -4.93
N ASN A 396 -3.62 -21.36 -6.27
CA ASN A 396 -3.42 -22.46 -7.18
C ASN A 396 -4.43 -23.60 -7.06
N ARG A 397 -5.68 -23.29 -6.72
CA ARG A 397 -6.78 -24.26 -6.62
C ARG A 397 -7.78 -24.08 -7.75
N ILE A 398 -8.43 -25.19 -8.11
CA ILE A 398 -9.58 -25.23 -9.00
C ILE A 398 -10.85 -25.40 -8.17
N ILE A 399 -11.84 -24.57 -8.43
CA ILE A 399 -13.21 -24.69 -7.92
C ILE A 399 -14.01 -25.49 -8.96
N TYR A 400 -14.10 -26.80 -8.76
CA TYR A 400 -14.81 -27.66 -9.71
C TYR A 400 -16.33 -27.51 -9.63
N ASP A 401 -16.88 -27.52 -8.41
CA ASP A 401 -18.31 -27.40 -8.17
C ASP A 401 -18.77 -25.94 -8.24
N ASN A 402 -18.75 -25.40 -9.45
CA ASN A 402 -19.06 -24.00 -9.74
C ASN A 402 -20.46 -23.81 -10.35
N GLY A 403 -21.28 -24.86 -10.34
CA GLY A 403 -22.63 -24.91 -10.94
C GLY A 403 -22.66 -25.05 -12.46
N ILE A 404 -21.52 -25.22 -13.15
CA ILE A 404 -21.46 -25.29 -14.61
C ILE A 404 -20.83 -26.60 -15.08
N ALA A 405 -21.58 -27.35 -15.90
CA ALA A 405 -21.14 -28.60 -16.48
C ALA A 405 -21.59 -28.74 -17.93
N ILE A 406 -20.85 -29.53 -18.70
CA ILE A 406 -21.12 -29.88 -20.10
C ILE A 406 -21.71 -31.28 -20.13
N PRO A 407 -23.02 -31.44 -20.42
CA PRO A 407 -23.63 -32.75 -20.58
C PRO A 407 -22.97 -33.56 -21.69
N LYS A 408 -22.99 -34.88 -21.56
CA LYS A 408 -22.30 -35.83 -22.45
C LYS A 408 -22.57 -35.60 -23.95
N GLN A 409 -23.81 -35.22 -24.30
CA GLN A 409 -24.21 -34.94 -25.68
C GLN A 409 -23.53 -33.71 -26.31
N TYR A 410 -23.04 -32.78 -25.50
CA TYR A 410 -22.35 -31.56 -25.96
C TYR A 410 -20.83 -31.67 -25.84
N GLU A 411 -20.29 -32.65 -25.09
CA GLU A 411 -18.85 -32.81 -24.92
C GLU A 411 -18.03 -32.81 -26.22
N PRO A 412 -18.49 -33.41 -27.34
CA PRO A 412 -17.74 -33.39 -28.61
C PRO A 412 -17.46 -31.99 -29.16
N ASP A 413 -18.26 -30.98 -28.79
CA ASP A 413 -18.11 -29.59 -29.24
C ASP A 413 -17.10 -28.80 -28.38
N PHE A 414 -16.65 -29.38 -27.27
CA PHE A 414 -15.77 -28.75 -26.30
C PHE A 414 -14.39 -29.39 -26.27
N ARG A 415 -13.37 -28.56 -26.06
CA ARG A 415 -12.03 -29.06 -25.77
C ARG A 415 -11.97 -29.62 -24.37
N LEU A 416 -11.41 -30.81 -24.28
CA LEU A 416 -11.12 -31.51 -23.04
C LEU A 416 -9.71 -31.16 -22.55
N ALA A 417 -9.57 -30.82 -21.28
CA ALA A 417 -8.30 -30.84 -20.56
C ALA A 417 -8.24 -32.11 -19.71
N PRO A 418 -7.32 -33.04 -19.99
CA PRO A 418 -7.17 -34.27 -19.22
C PRO A 418 -6.74 -34.00 -17.78
N ASN A 419 -7.05 -34.94 -16.89
CA ASN A 419 -6.49 -35.03 -15.55
C ASN A 419 -4.95 -34.86 -15.57
N ASN A 420 -4.39 -34.24 -14.53
CA ASN A 420 -2.99 -33.86 -14.37
C ASN A 420 -2.47 -32.81 -15.37
N SER A 421 -3.31 -32.29 -16.27
CA SER A 421 -2.94 -31.11 -17.07
C SER A 421 -2.93 -29.84 -16.21
N ILE A 422 -2.22 -28.83 -16.67
CA ILE A 422 -2.14 -27.53 -16.01
C ILE A 422 -3.04 -26.54 -16.75
N LEU A 423 -3.90 -25.83 -16.01
CA LEU A 423 -4.64 -24.68 -16.55
C LEU A 423 -3.98 -23.39 -16.07
N MET A 424 -3.68 -22.48 -17.00
CA MET A 424 -3.19 -21.13 -16.71
C MET A 424 -4.05 -20.08 -17.42
N CYS A 425 -4.37 -18.98 -16.74
CA CYS A 425 -4.94 -17.81 -17.38
C CYS A 425 -3.90 -17.10 -18.25
N ILE A 426 -4.18 -16.88 -19.53
CA ILE A 426 -3.24 -16.24 -20.47
C ILE A 426 -3.66 -14.85 -20.96
N GLU A 427 -4.83 -14.37 -20.53
CA GLU A 427 -5.42 -13.11 -20.98
C GLU A 427 -6.06 -12.34 -19.82
N GLY A 428 -6.04 -11.01 -19.88
CA GLY A 428 -6.64 -10.11 -18.90
C GLY A 428 -5.74 -9.85 -17.69
N GLY A 429 -6.31 -9.15 -16.70
CA GLY A 429 -5.55 -8.75 -15.51
C GLY A 429 -4.89 -9.92 -14.77
N SER A 430 -5.42 -11.14 -14.87
CA SER A 430 -4.88 -12.33 -14.21
C SER A 430 -3.89 -13.15 -15.07
N ALA A 431 -3.51 -12.66 -16.26
CA ALA A 431 -2.63 -13.37 -17.19
C ALA A 431 -1.28 -13.75 -16.55
N GLY A 432 -0.95 -15.04 -16.62
CA GLY A 432 0.20 -15.70 -16.01
C GLY A 432 0.03 -16.04 -14.53
N ARG A 433 -0.91 -15.40 -13.81
CA ARG A 433 -0.97 -15.44 -12.33
C ARG A 433 -1.88 -16.50 -11.75
N LYS A 434 -2.95 -16.85 -12.47
CA LYS A 434 -3.87 -17.92 -12.07
C LYS A 434 -3.46 -19.21 -12.76
N ILE A 435 -3.00 -20.18 -11.99
CA ILE A 435 -2.51 -21.47 -12.49
C ILE A 435 -2.86 -22.59 -11.52
N ALA A 436 -3.26 -23.76 -12.01
CA ALA A 436 -3.45 -24.94 -11.16
C ALA A 436 -3.32 -26.24 -11.96
N ILE A 437 -3.02 -27.34 -11.27
CA ILE A 437 -3.05 -28.70 -11.81
C ILE A 437 -4.45 -29.29 -11.63
N LEU A 438 -4.96 -29.93 -12.68
CA LEU A 438 -6.23 -30.65 -12.65
C LEU A 438 -6.11 -31.98 -11.91
N ASN A 439 -7.14 -32.36 -11.17
CA ASN A 439 -7.27 -33.68 -10.53
C ASN A 439 -8.32 -34.58 -11.24
N GLN A 440 -8.94 -34.08 -12.31
CA GLN A 440 -9.91 -34.79 -13.14
C GLN A 440 -10.01 -34.11 -14.51
N ASP A 441 -10.64 -34.81 -15.46
CA ASP A 441 -10.89 -34.27 -16.80
C ASP A 441 -11.94 -33.16 -16.76
N VAL A 442 -11.68 -32.04 -17.43
CA VAL A 442 -12.61 -30.90 -17.48
C VAL A 442 -12.75 -30.29 -18.87
N CYS A 443 -13.88 -29.67 -19.15
CA CYS A 443 -13.99 -28.65 -20.19
C CYS A 443 -13.57 -27.30 -19.60
N PHE A 444 -13.13 -26.35 -20.43
CA PHE A 444 -12.60 -25.09 -19.91
C PHE A 444 -12.77 -23.92 -20.87
N GLY A 445 -12.65 -22.70 -20.32
CA GLY A 445 -12.83 -21.44 -21.05
C GLY A 445 -11.69 -21.07 -21.98
N ASN A 446 -11.99 -20.29 -23.02
CA ASN A 446 -11.02 -19.82 -24.02
C ASN A 446 -9.92 -18.88 -23.48
N LYS A 447 -10.12 -18.23 -22.33
CA LYS A 447 -9.11 -17.40 -21.64
C LYS A 447 -8.10 -18.21 -20.81
N LEU A 448 -8.35 -19.50 -20.65
CA LEU A 448 -7.45 -20.44 -20.01
C LEU A 448 -6.70 -21.22 -21.09
N CYS A 449 -5.43 -21.50 -20.81
CA CYS A 449 -4.56 -22.33 -21.61
C CYS A 449 -4.28 -23.62 -20.85
N CYS A 450 -4.53 -24.74 -21.52
CA CYS A 450 -4.18 -26.07 -21.04
C CYS A 450 -2.76 -26.42 -21.52
N PHE A 451 -1.94 -26.89 -20.58
CA PHE A 451 -0.68 -27.56 -20.85
C PHE A 451 -0.85 -29.02 -20.44
N SER A 452 -0.92 -29.90 -21.43
CA SER A 452 -1.00 -31.36 -21.24
C SER A 452 0.36 -31.97 -21.58
N PRO A 453 1.23 -32.25 -20.60
CA PRO A 453 2.54 -32.84 -20.83
C PRO A 453 2.46 -34.19 -21.55
N PHE A 454 3.44 -34.50 -22.40
CA PHE A 454 3.47 -35.79 -23.11
C PHE A 454 3.92 -36.95 -22.23
N VAL A 455 4.73 -36.67 -21.21
CA VAL A 455 5.25 -37.67 -20.25
C VAL A 455 5.16 -37.11 -18.82
N GLY A 456 5.67 -37.83 -17.82
CA GLY A 456 5.56 -37.52 -16.39
C GLY A 456 6.27 -36.26 -15.86
N ILE A 457 6.35 -35.17 -16.64
CA ILE A 457 7.00 -33.89 -16.30
C ILE A 457 6.05 -32.82 -15.73
N GLY A 458 4.78 -33.16 -15.53
CA GLY A 458 3.72 -32.16 -15.24
C GLY A 458 3.97 -31.30 -14.01
N LYS A 459 4.42 -31.88 -12.89
CA LYS A 459 4.71 -31.10 -11.68
C LYS A 459 5.89 -30.15 -11.86
N TYR A 460 6.96 -30.57 -12.54
CA TYR A 460 8.11 -29.71 -12.82
C TYR A 460 7.69 -28.54 -13.73
N MET A 461 6.95 -28.82 -14.80
CA MET A 461 6.38 -27.79 -15.68
C MET A 461 5.49 -26.82 -14.90
N TYR A 462 4.63 -27.31 -14.02
CA TYR A 462 3.77 -26.48 -13.19
C TYR A 462 4.56 -25.48 -12.32
N TYR A 463 5.68 -25.91 -11.72
CA TYR A 463 6.55 -25.01 -10.95
C TYR A 463 7.37 -24.07 -11.84
N TYR A 464 7.84 -24.53 -13.00
CA TYR A 464 8.49 -23.67 -13.98
C TYR A 464 7.59 -22.51 -14.42
N LEU A 465 6.32 -22.81 -14.73
CA LEU A 465 5.29 -21.84 -15.12
C LEU A 465 4.95 -20.81 -14.02
N GLN A 466 5.49 -20.96 -12.81
CA GLN A 466 5.37 -20.01 -11.70
C GLN A 466 6.70 -19.29 -11.39
N SER A 467 7.80 -19.67 -12.04
CA SER A 467 9.12 -19.12 -11.79
C SER A 467 9.26 -17.67 -12.30
N PRO A 468 10.11 -16.84 -11.67
CA PRO A 468 10.39 -15.49 -12.15
C PRO A 468 10.80 -15.43 -13.63
N SER A 469 11.71 -16.30 -14.08
CA SER A 469 12.14 -16.32 -15.48
C SER A 469 11.02 -16.66 -16.46
N PHE A 470 10.12 -17.58 -16.12
CA PHE A 470 8.94 -17.81 -16.96
C PHE A 470 8.08 -16.54 -17.07
N PHE A 471 7.82 -15.88 -15.94
CA PHE A 471 7.01 -14.65 -15.92
C PHE A 471 7.64 -13.53 -16.74
N GLU A 472 8.96 -13.40 -16.73
CA GLU A 472 9.69 -12.44 -17.56
C GLU A 472 9.49 -12.73 -19.04
N LEU A 473 9.74 -13.97 -19.49
CA LEU A 473 9.51 -14.40 -20.87
C LEU A 473 8.04 -14.25 -21.28
N PHE A 474 7.11 -14.56 -20.39
CA PHE A 474 5.68 -14.41 -20.61
C PHE A 474 5.29 -12.94 -20.77
N ASN A 475 5.83 -12.04 -19.93
CA ASN A 475 5.56 -10.60 -19.98
C ASN A 475 6.15 -9.93 -21.23
N LEU A 476 7.32 -10.36 -21.70
CA LEU A 476 7.92 -9.87 -22.95
C LEU A 476 7.02 -10.16 -24.17
N ASN A 477 6.18 -11.18 -24.08
CA ASN A 477 5.24 -11.56 -25.14
C ASN A 477 3.83 -10.98 -24.94
N LYS A 478 3.60 -10.14 -23.93
CA LYS A 478 2.28 -9.51 -23.72
C LYS A 478 2.00 -8.45 -24.77
N THR A 479 0.78 -8.47 -25.30
CA THR A 479 0.30 -7.45 -26.23
C THR A 479 -1.05 -6.89 -25.79
N GLY A 480 -1.39 -5.69 -26.29
CA GLY A 480 -2.67 -5.03 -26.07
C GLY A 480 -2.85 -4.37 -24.69
N ILE A 481 -3.85 -3.50 -24.59
CA ILE A 481 -4.14 -2.67 -23.39
C ILE A 481 -4.59 -3.54 -22.20
N ILE A 482 -5.38 -4.59 -22.47
CA ILE A 482 -5.93 -5.49 -21.45
C ILE A 482 -4.88 -6.50 -20.95
N GLY A 483 -3.79 -6.66 -21.70
CA GLY A 483 -2.71 -7.61 -21.45
C GLY A 483 -3.10 -9.05 -21.77
N GLY A 484 -2.21 -9.79 -22.41
CA GLY A 484 -2.37 -11.21 -22.69
C GLY A 484 -1.29 -11.71 -23.63
N VAL A 485 -1.11 -13.03 -23.69
CA VAL A 485 -0.11 -13.68 -24.56
C VAL A 485 -0.85 -14.62 -25.50
N SER A 486 -0.60 -14.48 -26.80
CA SER A 486 -1.22 -15.37 -27.79
C SER A 486 -0.73 -16.80 -27.61
N ILE A 487 -1.57 -17.78 -27.94
CA ILE A 487 -1.20 -19.19 -27.78
C ILE A 487 0.03 -19.57 -28.62
N ALA A 488 0.20 -18.95 -29.78
CA ALA A 488 1.38 -19.13 -30.61
C ALA A 488 2.64 -18.70 -29.84
N LYS A 489 2.60 -17.55 -29.16
CA LYS A 489 3.73 -17.09 -28.34
C LYS A 489 3.96 -17.96 -27.10
N VAL A 490 2.91 -18.41 -26.42
CA VAL A 490 3.03 -19.34 -25.28
C VAL A 490 3.77 -20.62 -25.69
N LYS A 491 3.44 -21.18 -26.85
CA LYS A 491 4.07 -22.40 -27.40
C LYS A 491 5.58 -22.26 -27.62
N GLU A 492 6.03 -21.06 -27.96
CA GLU A 492 7.44 -20.76 -28.23
C GLU A 492 8.24 -20.38 -26.97
N ILE A 493 7.63 -20.28 -25.79
CA ILE A 493 8.38 -19.97 -24.57
C ILE A 493 9.37 -21.12 -24.29
N LEU A 494 10.61 -20.76 -23.99
CA LEU A 494 11.67 -21.69 -23.63
C LEU A 494 11.41 -22.30 -22.25
N ILE A 495 11.85 -23.53 -22.03
CA ILE A 495 11.85 -24.21 -20.75
C ILE A 495 13.13 -25.05 -20.62
N PRO A 496 13.82 -25.02 -19.47
CA PRO A 496 14.96 -25.88 -19.24
C PRO A 496 14.46 -27.27 -18.84
N LEU A 497 15.02 -28.31 -19.42
CA LEU A 497 14.59 -29.71 -19.29
C LEU A 497 15.71 -30.55 -18.63
N PRO A 498 15.59 -30.85 -17.32
CA PRO A 498 16.45 -31.79 -16.61
C PRO A 498 16.07 -33.25 -16.94
N PRO A 499 16.91 -34.23 -16.56
CA PRO A 499 16.52 -35.64 -16.49
C PRO A 499 15.30 -35.86 -15.57
N ILE A 500 14.50 -36.89 -15.84
CA ILE A 500 13.21 -37.09 -15.14
C ILE A 500 13.37 -37.34 -13.64
N LYS A 501 14.43 -38.04 -13.21
CA LYS A 501 14.70 -38.30 -11.79
C LYS A 501 15.08 -37.01 -11.05
N GLU A 502 15.88 -36.16 -11.68
CA GLU A 502 16.23 -34.86 -11.12
C GLU A 502 15.00 -33.96 -11.00
N GLN A 503 14.10 -33.94 -12.00
CA GLN A 503 12.82 -33.23 -11.90
C GLN A 503 12.00 -33.66 -10.69
N GLN A 504 11.94 -34.96 -10.38
CA GLN A 504 11.24 -35.48 -9.21
C GLN A 504 11.87 -34.98 -7.89
N ARG A 505 13.21 -34.96 -7.80
CA ARG A 505 13.93 -34.42 -6.64
C ARG A 505 13.71 -32.91 -6.47
N ILE A 506 13.76 -32.15 -7.57
CA ILE A 506 13.46 -30.71 -7.58
C ILE A 506 12.05 -30.47 -7.05
N VAL A 507 11.05 -31.18 -7.59
CA VAL A 507 9.64 -31.06 -7.17
C VAL A 507 9.49 -31.38 -5.68
N ALA A 508 10.06 -32.49 -5.20
CA ALA A 508 9.99 -32.88 -3.80
C ALA A 508 10.63 -31.81 -2.88
N GLN A 509 11.75 -31.22 -3.30
CA GLN A 509 12.42 -30.18 -2.53
C GLN A 509 11.63 -28.85 -2.52
N ILE A 510 10.99 -28.47 -3.64
CA ILE A 510 10.08 -27.32 -3.68
C ILE A 510 8.90 -27.54 -2.72
N GLU A 511 8.24 -28.69 -2.81
CA GLU A 511 7.07 -29.03 -1.97
C GLU A 511 7.45 -28.97 -0.48
N LYS A 512 8.61 -29.55 -0.10
CA LYS A 512 9.14 -29.52 1.27
C LYS A 512 9.40 -28.09 1.77
N LEU A 513 10.07 -27.25 0.96
CA LEU A 513 10.38 -25.88 1.36
C LEU A 513 9.11 -25.02 1.43
N PHE A 514 8.15 -25.25 0.54
CA PHE A 514 6.87 -24.52 0.55
C PHE A 514 6.02 -24.86 1.77
N GLU A 515 6.12 -26.09 2.29
CA GLU A 515 5.49 -26.49 3.55
C GLU A 515 6.09 -25.76 4.75
N GLN A 516 7.41 -25.53 4.77
CA GLN A 516 8.09 -24.76 5.83
C GLN A 516 7.76 -23.26 5.80
N LEU A 517 7.25 -22.76 4.66
CA LEU A 517 6.83 -21.37 4.47
C LEU A 517 5.32 -21.15 4.73
N ARG A 518 4.62 -22.13 5.30
CA ARG A 518 3.18 -22.05 5.61
C ARG A 518 2.89 -21.50 7.00
#